data_AF-A0A392NHZ2-F1
#
_entry.id   AF-A0A392NHZ2-F1
#
_cell.length_a   1.000
_cell.length_b   1.000
_cell.length_c   1.000
_cell.angle_alpha   90.00
_cell.angle_beta   90.00
_cell.angle_gamma   90.00
#
_symmetry.space_group_name_H-M   'P 1'
#
loop_
_entity.id
_entity.type
_entity.pdbx_description
1 polymer ?
#
loop_
_entity_poly.entity_id
_entity_poly.type
_entity_poly.pdbx_seq_one_letter_code
_entity_poly.pdbx_strand_id
1 'polypeptide(L)'
;VLVVGGGDGGVLREISRHSSVEHIDICEIDKMVIDVSRKFFPELAVGFDDPRVHLHVGDAIEFLRRAPEGRYDAVIVDSSDPV
;
A
#
# COMPACT_ATOMS: atom_id res chain seq x y z
N VAL A 1 -0.58 -0.52 9.81
CA VAL A 1 -0.66 0.68 8.94
C VAL A 1 -1.45 0.32 7.67
N LEU A 2 -2.28 1.24 7.16
CA LEU A 2 -2.95 1.11 5.87
C LEU A 2 -2.40 2.15 4.87
N VAL A 3 -2.12 1.73 3.64
CA VAL A 3 -1.79 2.59 2.50
C VAL A 3 -2.92 2.49 1.47
N VAL A 4 -3.40 3.64 0.99
CA VAL A 4 -4.37 3.76 -0.09
C VAL A 4 -3.65 4.35 -1.30
N GLY A 5 -3.59 3.60 -2.40
CA GLY A 5 -2.76 3.93 -3.56
C GLY A 5 -1.29 3.57 -3.35
N GLY A 6 -0.40 4.35 -3.98
CA GLY A 6 1.06 4.19 -3.87
C GLY A 6 1.65 3.01 -4.63
N GLY A 7 0.97 2.51 -5.67
CA GLY A 7 1.30 1.30 -6.44
C GLY A 7 2.72 1.14 -6.98
N ASP A 8 3.64 2.09 -6.77
CA ASP A 8 5.07 1.94 -7.07
C ASP A 8 5.87 1.20 -5.98
N GLY A 9 5.34 1.11 -4.76
CA GLY A 9 5.96 0.46 -3.61
C GLY A 9 6.93 1.35 -2.81
N GLY A 10 7.15 2.60 -3.20
CA GLY A 10 8.03 3.53 -2.51
C GLY A 10 7.56 3.84 -1.08
N VAL A 11 6.26 4.10 -0.90
CA VAL A 11 5.65 4.32 0.42
C VAL A 11 5.83 3.09 1.32
N LEU A 12 5.65 1.89 0.77
CA LEU A 12 5.86 0.64 1.51
C LEU A 12 7.29 0.52 2.02
N ARG A 13 8.27 0.81 1.15
CA ARG A 13 9.69 0.78 1.50
C ARG A 13 10.03 1.72 2.66
N GLU A 14 9.40 2.89 2.72
CA GLU A 14 9.62 3.84 3.82
C GLU A 14 8.96 3.37 5.12
N ILE A 15 7.73 2.84 5.06
CA ILE A 15 7.07 2.23 6.23
C ILE A 15 7.90 1.06 6.76
N SER A 16 8.48 0.24 5.87
CA SER A 16 9.29 -0.92 6.23
C SER A 16 10.51 -0.58 7.10
N ARG A 17 10.99 0.67 7.10
CA ARG A 17 12.08 1.13 7.98
C ARG A 17 11.68 1.18 9.46
N HIS A 18 10.38 1.22 9.76
CA HIS A 18 9.87 1.24 11.11
C HIS A 18 9.73 -0.19 11.65
N SER A 19 10.62 -0.57 12.57
CA SER A 19 10.62 -1.91 13.17
C SER A 19 9.41 -2.21 14.06
N SER A 20 8.72 -1.17 14.55
CA SER A 20 7.50 -1.31 15.34
C SER A 20 6.25 -1.60 14.50
N VAL A 21 6.34 -1.50 13.16
CA VAL A 21 5.21 -1.83 12.29
C VAL A 21 5.14 -3.35 12.12
N GLU A 22 3.99 -3.93 12.45
CA GLU A 22 3.78 -5.38 12.39
C GLU A 22 2.99 -5.82 11.15
N HIS A 23 2.11 -4.96 10.64
CA HIS A 23 1.21 -5.26 9.52
C HIS A 23 1.01 -4.02 8.63
N ILE A 24 1.15 -4.21 7.32
CA ILE A 24 0.97 -3.17 6.30
C ILE A 24 -0.04 -3.68 5.28
N ASP A 25 -1.25 -3.11 5.28
CA ASP A 25 -2.19 -3.31 4.18
C ASP A 25 -1.95 -2.22 3.12
N ILE A 26 -1.93 -2.58 1.85
CA ILE A 26 -1.96 -1.63 0.72
C ILE A 26 -3.14 -1.95 -0.19
N CYS A 27 -3.94 -0.94 -0.50
CA CYS A 27 -5.03 -1.03 -1.45
C CYS A 27 -4.70 -0.22 -2.71
N GLU A 28 -4.49 -0.91 -3.82
CA GLU A 28 -4.24 -0.30 -5.13
C GLU A 28 -5.32 -0.75 -6.09
N ILE A 29 -5.98 0.20 -6.76
CA ILE A 29 -7.12 -0.10 -7.61
C ILE A 29 -6.70 -0.72 -8.94
N ASP A 30 -5.53 -0.33 -9.45
CA ASP A 30 -5.04 -0.77 -10.75
C ASP A 30 -3.80 -1.67 -10.64
N LYS A 31 -4.01 -2.97 -10.88
CA LYS A 31 -2.93 -3.96 -10.93
C LYS A 31 -1.84 -3.62 -11.95
N MET A 32 -2.19 -2.93 -13.04
CA MET A 32 -1.22 -2.54 -14.07
C MET A 32 -0.16 -1.60 -13.50
N VAL A 33 -0.53 -0.68 -12.61
CA VAL A 33 0.41 0.25 -11.95
C VAL A 33 1.47 -0.53 -11.18
N ILE A 34 1.07 -1.56 -10.43
CA ILE A 34 1.97 -2.43 -9.67
C ILE A 34 2.90 -3.21 -10.60
N ASP A 35 2.34 -3.83 -11.64
CA ASP A 35 3.10 -4.69 -12.55
C ASP A 35 4.12 -3.87 -13.36
N VAL A 36 3.75 -2.67 -13.81
CA VAL A 36 4.64 -1.70 -14.46
C VAL A 36 5.72 -1.26 -13.48
N SER A 37 5.36 -0.94 -12.24
CA SER A 37 6.33 -0.48 -11.24
C SER A 37 7.35 -1.54 -10.88
N ARG A 38 6.94 -2.79 -10.71
CA ARG A 38 7.85 -3.93 -10.53
C ARG A 38 8.81 -4.10 -11.70
N LYS A 39 8.35 -3.83 -12.92
CA LYS A 39 9.17 -3.98 -14.14
C LYS A 39 10.17 -2.84 -14.34
N PHE A 40 9.74 -1.60 -14.12
CA PHE A 40 10.53 -0.42 -14.50
C PHE A 40 11.15 0.32 -13.31
N PHE A 41 10.64 0.12 -12.09
CA PHE A 41 11.12 0.73 -10.86
C PHE A 41 11.42 -0.32 -9.76
N PRO A 42 12.25 -1.35 -10.03
CA PRO A 42 12.46 -2.46 -9.09
C PRO A 42 13.00 -2.01 -7.71
N GLU A 43 13.77 -0.92 -7.65
CA GLU A 43 14.31 -0.38 -6.40
C GLU A 43 13.25 0.29 -5.49
N LEU A 44 12.13 0.72 -6.06
CA LEU A 44 10.95 1.19 -5.32
C LEU A 44 10.05 0.01 -4.99
N ALA A 45 9.80 -0.84 -6.00
CA ALA A 45 8.89 -1.98 -5.88
C ALA A 45 9.35 -3.04 -4.87
N VAL A 46 10.62 -3.04 -4.44
CA VAL A 46 11.12 -3.86 -3.32
C VAL A 46 10.31 -3.68 -2.03
N GLY A 47 9.61 -2.55 -1.87
CA GLY A 47 8.69 -2.35 -0.75
C GLY A 47 7.58 -3.40 -0.70
N PHE A 48 7.16 -3.96 -1.85
CA PHE A 48 6.17 -5.05 -1.89
C PHE A 48 6.71 -6.41 -1.41
N ASP A 49 8.02 -6.57 -1.28
CA ASP A 49 8.64 -7.84 -0.88
C ASP A 49 8.81 -7.95 0.65
N ASP A 50 8.47 -6.89 1.41
CA ASP A 50 8.46 -6.95 2.87
C ASP A 50 7.38 -7.95 3.35
N PRO A 51 7.72 -8.93 4.21
CA PRO A 51 6.78 -9.97 4.63
C PRO A 51 5.58 -9.45 5.41
N ARG A 52 5.62 -8.20 5.89
CA ARG A 52 4.50 -7.53 6.58
C ARG A 52 3.52 -6.88 5.61
N VAL A 53 3.81 -6.87 4.31
CA VAL A 53 2.97 -6.24 3.29
C VAL A 53 1.91 -7.20 2.78
N HIS A 54 0.67 -6.74 2.82
CA HIS A 54 -0.51 -7.41 2.33
C HIS A 54 -1.14 -6.56 1.23
N LEU A 55 -0.92 -6.97 -0.02
CA LEU A 55 -1.45 -6.30 -1.20
C LEU A 55 -2.90 -6.72 -1.46
N HIS A 56 -3.77 -5.72 -1.54
CA HIS A 56 -5.17 -5.82 -1.95
C HIS A 56 -5.35 -5.05 -3.26
N VAL A 57 -5.67 -5.76 -4.34
CA VAL A 57 -6.01 -5.12 -5.61
C VAL A 57 -7.51 -4.84 -5.62
N GLY A 58 -7.90 -3.57 -5.61
CA GLY A 58 -9.30 -3.14 -5.60
C GLY A 58 -9.53 -1.75 -5.01
N ASP A 59 -10.80 -1.36 -4.92
CA ASP A 59 -11.20 -0.06 -4.38
C ASP A 59 -10.96 0.02 -2.86
N ALA A 60 -10.12 0.97 -2.46
CA ALA A 60 -9.78 1.23 -1.07
C ALA A 60 -10.99 1.72 -0.24
N ILE A 61 -11.98 2.37 -0.85
CA ILE A 61 -13.21 2.81 -0.17
C ILE A 61 -14.01 1.57 0.27
N GLU A 62 -14.16 0.57 -0.61
CA GLU A 62 -14.83 -0.69 -0.27
C GLU A 62 -14.07 -1.47 0.78
N PHE A 63 -12.74 -1.50 0.68
CA PHE A 63 -11.87 -2.14 1.66
C PHE A 63 -12.06 -1.51 3.06
N LEU A 64 -11.99 -0.18 3.15
CA LEU A 64 -12.17 0.57 4.39
C LEU A 64 -13.55 0.37 5.01
N ARG A 65 -14.62 0.32 4.21
CA ARG A 65 -15.99 0.05 4.72
C ARG A 65 -16.12 -1.31 5.41
N ARG A 66 -15.27 -2.27 5.06
CA ARG A 66 -15.24 -3.62 5.66
C ARG A 66 -14.22 -3.74 6.79
N ALA A 67 -13.35 -2.74 6.96
CA ALA A 67 -12.34 -2.76 8.00
C ALA A 67 -12.99 -2.53 9.38
N PRO A 68 -12.62 -3.32 10.41
CA PRO A 68 -13.05 -3.07 11.78
C PRO A 68 -12.64 -1.68 12.27
N GLU A 69 -13.50 -1.06 13.08
CA GLU A 69 -13.19 0.20 13.76
C GLU A 69 -11.96 0.05 14.66
N GLY A 70 -11.10 1.08 14.68
CA GLY A 70 -9.88 1.09 15.51
C GLY A 70 -8.77 0.13 15.07
N ARG A 71 -8.88 -0.51 13.89
CA ARG A 71 -7.88 -1.49 13.41
C ARG A 71 -6.51 -0.92 13.08
N TYR A 72 -6.43 0.33 12.60
CA TYR A 72 -5.19 0.90 12.06
C TYR A 72 -4.67 2.05 12.92
N ASP A 73 -3.38 2.00 13.27
CA ASP A 73 -2.69 3.10 13.97
C ASP A 73 -2.48 4.33 13.08
N ALA A 74 -2.33 4.11 11.77
CA ALA A 74 -2.17 5.16 10.77
C ALA A 74 -2.73 4.70 9.41
N VAL A 75 -3.30 5.68 8.70
CA VAL A 75 -3.76 5.55 7.30
C VAL A 75 -3.01 6.58 6.46
N ILE A 76 -2.36 6.13 5.39
CA ILE A 76 -1.64 6.98 4.43
C ILE A 76 -2.40 6.95 3.12
N VAL A 77 -2.84 8.11 2.65
CA VAL A 77 -3.55 8.26 1.37
C VAL A 77 -2.57 8.86 0.37
N ASP A 78 -2.03 8.01 -0.49
CA ASP A 78 -1.13 8.36 -1.59
C ASP A 78 -1.90 8.25 -2.91
N SER A 79 -2.91 9.12 -3.05
CA SER A 79 -3.77 9.19 -4.21
C SER A 79 -3.27 10.25 -5.20
N SER A 80 -3.59 10.07 -6.47
CA SER A 80 -3.54 11.17 -7.44
C SER A 80 -4.53 12.29 -7.07
N ASP A 81 -4.50 13.38 -7.84
CA ASP A 81 -5.42 14.49 -7.66
C ASP A 81 -6.90 14.03 -7.65
N PRO A 82 -7.77 14.71 -6.88
CA PRO A 82 -9.21 14.47 -6.92
C PRO A 82 -9.77 14.63 -8.35
N VAL A 83 -10.74 13.79 -8.69
CA VAL A 83 -11.50 13.87 -9.95
C VAL A 83 -12.85 14.53 -9.70
#